data_AF-A0A375IBG0-F1
#
_entry.id   AF-A0A375IBG0-F1
#
_cell.length_a   1.000
_cell.length_b   1.000
_cell.length_c   1.000
_cell.angle_alpha   90.00
_cell.angle_beta   90.00
_cell.angle_gamma   90.00
#
_symmetry.space_group_name_H-M   'P 1'
#
loop_
_entity.id
_entity.type
_entity.pdbx_description
1 polymer ?
#
loop_
_entity_poly.entity_id
_entity_poly.type
_entity_poly.pdbx_seq_one_letter_code
_entity_poly.pdbx_strand_id
1 'polypeptide(L)'
;MTGTVSSSATKQRGVRLNQQGEVRLGKLTTSFGLSLGITSVLSALLVILKETNEQTVLAWMKAATGHHWITHGLLDVLAFVMLGFALGRLASRLQRRPTAVAVIALGGVVSGALLIAAFYYLA
;
A
#
# COMPACT_ATOMS: atom_id res chain seq x y z
N MET A 1 17.78 -32.20 -67.35
CA MET A 1 17.99 -32.42 -65.90
C MET A 1 18.80 -31.26 -65.36
N THR A 2 18.15 -30.25 -64.79
CA THR A 2 18.77 -29.22 -63.93
C THR A 2 17.63 -28.61 -63.11
N GLY A 3 17.65 -28.87 -61.81
CA GLY A 3 16.52 -28.69 -60.90
C GLY A 3 16.29 -27.26 -60.48
N THR A 4 15.02 -26.88 -60.44
CA THR A 4 14.49 -25.76 -59.66
C THR A 4 14.36 -26.19 -58.20
N VAL A 5 15.09 -25.54 -57.28
CA VAL A 5 14.79 -25.64 -55.85
C VAL A 5 14.23 -24.30 -55.38
N SER A 6 12.90 -24.31 -55.22
CA SER A 6 12.11 -23.32 -54.52
C SER A 6 12.49 -23.33 -53.03
N SER A 7 13.06 -22.22 -52.52
CA SER A 7 13.28 -22.04 -51.09
C SER A 7 12.02 -21.45 -50.46
N SER A 8 11.07 -22.34 -50.17
CA SER A 8 9.87 -22.04 -49.40
C SER A 8 10.22 -21.96 -47.90
N ALA A 9 9.94 -20.79 -47.31
CA ALA A 9 9.40 -20.65 -45.97
C ALA A 9 10.05 -21.49 -44.85
N THR A 10 11.25 -21.12 -44.42
CA THR A 10 11.75 -21.48 -43.08
C THR A 10 11.04 -20.64 -42.02
N LYS A 11 9.81 -21.09 -41.74
CA LYS A 11 9.02 -20.93 -40.52
C LYS A 11 9.82 -20.37 -39.33
N GLN A 12 9.65 -19.07 -39.07
CA GLN A 12 10.02 -18.43 -37.80
C GLN A 12 9.32 -19.16 -36.64
N ARG A 13 9.98 -20.13 -36.02
CA ARG A 13 9.49 -20.79 -34.81
C ARG A 13 10.66 -21.30 -33.99
N GLY A 14 11.27 -20.38 -33.26
CA GLY A 14 12.25 -20.65 -32.23
C GLY A 14 12.06 -19.69 -31.07
N VAL A 15 10.84 -19.70 -30.52
CA VAL A 15 10.46 -19.32 -29.15
C VAL A 15 11.03 -17.98 -28.64
N ARG A 16 10.14 -16.98 -28.50
CA ARG A 16 10.38 -15.73 -27.78
C ARG A 16 11.07 -15.97 -26.43
N LEU A 17 12.40 -15.92 -26.39
CA LEU A 17 13.19 -15.86 -25.17
C LEU A 17 13.14 -14.45 -24.59
N ASN A 18 11.94 -13.97 -24.26
CA ASN A 18 11.79 -12.84 -23.34
C ASN A 18 10.35 -12.77 -22.80
N GLN A 19 9.94 -13.81 -22.06
CA GLN A 19 8.88 -13.69 -21.07
C GLN A 19 9.48 -13.86 -19.68
N GLN A 20 10.44 -13.01 -19.32
CA GLN A 20 10.45 -12.57 -17.93
C GLN A 20 9.15 -11.78 -17.75
N GLY A 21 8.10 -12.43 -17.27
CA GLY A 21 6.84 -11.76 -16.99
C GLY A 21 7.15 -10.58 -16.06
N GLU A 22 6.95 -9.35 -16.53
CA GLU A 22 7.08 -8.18 -15.67
C GLU A 22 6.24 -8.44 -14.42
N VAL A 23 6.90 -8.50 -13.26
CA VAL A 23 6.20 -8.68 -11.98
C VAL A 23 5.36 -7.44 -11.76
N ARG A 24 4.04 -7.59 -11.98
CA ARG A 24 3.07 -6.52 -11.89
C ARG A 24 2.06 -6.84 -10.80
N LEU A 25 1.88 -5.91 -9.87
CA LEU A 25 0.86 -6.04 -8.85
C LEU A 25 -0.53 -5.75 -9.44
N GLY A 26 -1.55 -6.40 -8.87
CA GLY A 26 -2.94 -6.04 -9.12
C GLY A 26 -3.23 -4.61 -8.67
N LYS A 27 -4.18 -3.92 -9.33
CA LYS A 27 -4.53 -2.52 -9.00
C LYS A 27 -4.91 -2.36 -7.53
N LEU A 28 -5.75 -3.27 -7.04
CA LEU A 28 -6.21 -3.28 -5.66
C LEU A 28 -5.05 -3.57 -4.70
N THR A 29 -4.21 -4.56 -5.00
CA THR A 29 -3.02 -4.85 -4.18
C THR A 29 -2.10 -3.63 -4.08
N THR A 30 -1.87 -2.92 -5.20
CA THR A 30 -1.08 -1.70 -5.18
C THR A 30 -1.76 -0.60 -4.37
N SER A 31 -3.06 -0.35 -4.57
CA SER A 31 -3.76 0.75 -3.89
C SER A 31 -3.88 0.52 -2.40
N PHE A 32 -4.21 -0.70 -1.97
CA PHE A 32 -4.27 -1.07 -0.56
C PHE A 32 -2.89 -1.19 0.08
N GLY A 33 -1.84 -1.54 -0.67
CA GLY A 33 -0.46 -1.47 -0.18
C GLY A 33 -0.02 -0.04 0.14
N LEU A 34 -0.35 0.93 -0.73
CA LEU A 34 -0.12 2.34 -0.45
C LEU A 34 -0.98 2.84 0.73
N SER A 35 -2.25 2.42 0.76
CA SER A 35 -3.17 2.74 1.85
C SER A 35 -2.66 2.26 3.20
N LEU A 36 -2.09 1.05 3.26
CA LEU A 36 -1.50 0.49 4.48
C LEU A 36 -0.42 1.43 5.04
N GLY A 37 0.56 1.79 4.20
CA GLY A 37 1.67 2.66 4.63
C GLY A 37 1.17 4.02 5.14
N ILE A 38 0.25 4.65 4.42
CA ILE A 38 -0.31 5.95 4.83
C ILE A 38 -1.14 5.81 6.11
N THR A 39 -1.99 4.80 6.21
CA THR A 39 -2.85 4.58 7.38
C THR A 39 -2.02 4.27 8.63
N SER A 40 -0.91 3.54 8.52
CA SER A 40 -0.02 3.29 9.66
C SER A 40 0.56 4.59 10.24
N VAL A 41 0.94 5.55 9.38
CA VAL A 41 1.40 6.86 9.84
C VAL A 41 0.25 7.67 10.44
N LEU A 42 -0.92 7.67 9.81
CA LEU A 42 -2.11 8.37 10.34
C LEU A 42 -2.56 7.81 11.70
N SER A 43 -2.51 6.49 11.87
CA SER A 43 -2.83 5.81 13.14
C SER A 43 -1.88 6.27 14.25
N ALA A 44 -0.57 6.36 13.96
CA ALA A 44 0.42 6.90 14.90
C ALA A 44 0.16 8.37 15.26
N LEU A 45 -0.17 9.21 14.27
CA LEU A 45 -0.54 10.60 14.51
C LEU A 45 -1.82 10.71 15.34
N LEU A 46 -2.79 9.82 15.16
CA LEU A 46 -4.02 9.78 15.95
C LEU A 46 -3.74 9.36 17.40
N VAL A 47 -2.76 8.48 17.65
CA VAL A 47 -2.26 8.20 19.00
C VAL A 47 -1.72 9.48 19.62
N ILE A 48 -0.76 10.14 18.97
CA ILE A 48 -0.16 11.36 19.51
C ILE A 48 -1.25 12.42 19.79
N LEU A 49 -2.19 12.62 18.86
CA LEU A 49 -3.26 13.58 18.99
C LEU A 49 -4.18 13.27 20.18
N LYS A 50 -4.64 12.03 20.34
CA LYS A 50 -5.57 11.67 21.41
C LYS A 50 -4.88 11.70 22.78
N GLU A 51 -3.65 11.21 22.88
CA GLU A 51 -2.91 11.14 24.15
C GLU A 51 -2.47 12.55 24.61
N THR A 52 -2.19 13.48 23.69
CA THR A 52 -1.88 14.88 24.06
C THR A 52 -3.12 15.72 24.39
N ASN A 53 -4.31 15.27 24.01
CA ASN A 53 -5.56 16.02 24.15
C ASN A 53 -6.62 15.20 24.90
N GLU A 54 -6.28 14.77 26.12
CA GLU A 54 -7.11 13.82 26.87
C GLU A 54 -8.54 14.34 27.14
N GLN A 55 -8.67 15.62 27.48
CA GLN A 55 -9.93 16.24 27.87
C GLN A 55 -10.89 16.51 26.70
N THR A 56 -10.38 16.49 25.47
CA THR A 56 -11.17 16.81 24.27
C THR A 56 -11.25 15.61 23.34
N VAL A 57 -10.17 15.28 22.64
CA VAL A 57 -10.15 14.23 21.61
C VAL A 57 -10.35 12.86 22.24
N LEU A 58 -9.58 12.50 23.26
CA LEU A 58 -9.69 11.17 23.88
C LEU A 58 -11.03 11.00 24.60
N ALA A 59 -11.51 12.04 25.29
CA ALA A 59 -12.84 12.06 25.90
C ALA A 59 -13.95 11.86 24.86
N TRP A 60 -13.89 12.57 23.73
CA TRP A 60 -14.82 12.37 22.61
C TRP A 60 -14.75 10.95 22.06
N MET A 61 -13.55 10.41 21.86
CA MET A 61 -13.37 9.03 21.36
C MET A 61 -13.96 8.00 22.34
N LYS A 62 -13.84 8.20 23.66
CA LYS A 62 -14.51 7.38 24.67
C LYS A 62 -16.03 7.52 24.57
N ALA A 63 -16.56 8.73 24.43
CA ALA A 63 -17.99 8.98 24.35
C ALA A 63 -18.63 8.36 23.08
N ALA A 64 -17.91 8.33 21.95
CA ALA A 64 -18.44 7.86 20.67
C ALA A 64 -18.74 6.36 20.62
N THR A 65 -17.91 5.51 21.26
CA THR A 65 -18.05 4.04 21.19
C THR A 65 -17.91 3.34 22.55
N GLY A 66 -17.87 4.10 23.64
CA GLY A 66 -17.60 3.63 25.00
C GLY A 66 -16.11 3.47 25.31
N HIS A 67 -15.26 3.21 24.30
CA HIS A 67 -13.83 3.03 24.50
C HIS A 67 -13.01 3.69 23.39
N HIS A 68 -12.05 4.54 23.76
CA HIS A 68 -11.19 5.26 22.81
C HIS A 68 -10.43 4.34 21.84
N TRP A 69 -10.04 3.12 22.25
CA TRP A 69 -9.35 2.17 21.36
C TRP A 69 -10.27 1.60 20.27
N ILE A 70 -11.58 1.50 20.52
CA ILE A 70 -12.58 1.08 19.51
C ILE A 70 -12.74 2.19 18.48
N THR A 71 -12.97 3.43 18.92
CA THR A 71 -13.08 4.59 18.00
C THR A 71 -11.80 4.74 17.18
N HIS A 72 -10.63 4.55 17.79
CA HIS A 72 -9.33 4.56 17.09
C HIS A 72 -9.28 3.51 15.99
N GLY A 73 -9.55 2.24 16.33
CA GLY A 73 -9.54 1.15 15.35
C GLY A 73 -10.58 1.36 14.22
N LEU A 74 -11.75 1.91 14.54
CA LEU A 74 -12.76 2.23 13.54
C LEU A 74 -12.26 3.31 12.56
N LEU A 75 -11.65 4.38 13.07
CA LEU A 75 -11.07 5.44 12.23
C LEU A 75 -9.95 4.89 11.33
N ASP A 76 -9.11 4.00 11.86
CA ASP A 76 -8.04 3.35 11.08
C ASP A 76 -8.62 2.48 9.95
N VAL A 77 -9.64 1.67 10.22
CA VAL A 77 -10.30 0.84 9.20
C VAL A 77 -10.96 1.72 8.13
N LEU A 78 -11.68 2.78 8.54
CA LEU A 78 -12.30 3.71 7.61
C LEU A 78 -11.25 4.40 6.73
N ALA A 79 -10.17 4.90 7.32
CA ALA A 79 -9.06 5.52 6.60
C ALA A 79 -8.44 4.53 5.61
N PHE A 80 -8.14 3.30 6.04
CA PHE A 80 -7.55 2.26 5.20
C PHE A 80 -8.41 1.94 3.98
N VAL A 81 -9.71 1.77 4.17
CA VAL A 81 -10.63 1.45 3.07
C VAL A 81 -10.81 2.64 2.13
N MET A 82 -11.06 3.85 2.68
CA MET A 82 -11.25 5.06 1.88
C MET A 82 -10.00 5.39 1.05
N LEU A 83 -8.81 5.35 1.64
CA LEU A 83 -7.55 5.56 0.94
C LEU A 83 -7.28 4.44 -0.08
N GLY A 84 -7.60 3.19 0.26
CA GLY A 84 -7.44 2.03 -0.64
C GLY A 84 -8.19 2.21 -1.96
N PHE A 85 -9.39 2.80 -1.92
CA PHE A 85 -10.14 3.13 -3.14
C PHE A 85 -9.69 4.45 -3.78
N ALA A 86 -9.44 5.50 -2.98
CA ALA A 86 -9.04 6.82 -3.49
C ALA A 86 -7.70 6.79 -4.25
N LEU A 87 -6.77 5.93 -3.83
CA LEU A 87 -5.43 5.82 -4.42
C LEU A 87 -5.39 5.01 -5.72
N GLY A 88 -6.55 4.60 -6.27
CA GLY A 88 -6.62 3.79 -7.49
C GLY A 88 -5.91 4.38 -8.71
N ARG A 89 -5.87 5.72 -8.86
CA ARG A 89 -5.13 6.39 -9.94
C ARG A 89 -3.61 6.29 -9.76
N LEU A 90 -3.13 6.55 -8.55
CA LEU A 90 -1.70 6.42 -8.21
C LEU A 90 -1.25 4.97 -8.32
N ALA A 91 -2.10 4.04 -7.88
CA ALA A 91 -1.85 2.62 -7.97
C ALA A 91 -1.58 2.16 -9.40
N SER A 92 -2.39 2.58 -10.37
CA SER A 92 -2.17 2.26 -11.79
C SER A 92 -0.78 2.66 -12.31
N ARG A 93 -0.17 3.73 -11.77
CA ARG A 93 1.19 4.15 -12.14
C ARG A 93 2.27 3.31 -11.48
N LEU A 94 2.01 2.77 -10.28
CA LEU A 94 2.97 2.01 -9.48
C LEU A 94 2.85 0.50 -9.62
N GLN A 95 1.86 -0.02 -10.35
CA GLN A 95 1.67 -1.46 -10.57
C GLN A 95 2.90 -2.18 -11.12
N ARG A 96 3.70 -1.51 -11.97
CA ARG A 96 4.96 -2.05 -12.54
C ARG A 96 6.16 -1.90 -11.61
N ARG A 97 5.96 -1.39 -10.39
CA ARG A 97 7.01 -1.12 -9.40
C ARG A 97 6.68 -1.82 -8.07
N PRO A 98 6.59 -3.16 -8.04
CA PRO A 98 6.22 -3.92 -6.84
C PRO A 98 7.10 -3.58 -5.63
N THR A 99 8.41 -3.47 -5.81
CA THR A 99 9.35 -3.11 -4.75
C THR A 99 9.07 -1.73 -4.17
N ALA A 100 8.72 -0.74 -5.00
CA ALA A 100 8.40 0.61 -4.50
C ALA A 100 7.13 0.59 -3.63
N VAL A 101 6.12 -0.18 -4.03
CA VAL A 101 4.88 -0.35 -3.26
C VAL A 101 5.18 -1.02 -1.92
N ALA A 102 6.00 -2.08 -1.92
CA ALA A 102 6.41 -2.77 -0.70
C ALA A 102 7.20 -1.84 0.23
N VAL A 103 8.15 -1.06 -0.30
CA VAL A 103 8.94 -0.08 0.48
C VAL A 103 8.05 1.01 1.07
N ILE A 104 7.06 1.52 0.33
CA ILE A 104 6.12 2.52 0.86
C ILE A 104 5.27 1.92 1.98
N ALA A 105 4.74 0.70 1.78
CA ALA A 105 3.92 0.02 2.77
C ALA A 105 4.72 -0.25 4.06
N LEU A 106 5.88 -0.91 3.93
CA LEU A 106 6.75 -1.23 5.06
C LEU A 106 7.32 0.02 5.71
N GLY A 107 7.74 1.01 4.92
CA GLY A 107 8.23 2.28 5.40
C GLY A 107 7.20 3.00 6.25
N GLY A 108 5.93 3.06 5.79
CA GLY A 108 4.85 3.65 6.57
C GLY A 108 4.56 2.92 7.88
N VAL A 109 4.59 1.58 7.88
CA VAL A 109 4.43 0.76 9.10
C VAL A 109 5.57 1.03 10.09
N VAL A 110 6.82 0.97 9.62
CA VAL A 110 8.00 1.20 10.46
C VAL A 110 8.01 2.63 10.98
N SER A 111 7.75 3.63 10.14
CA SER A 111 7.66 5.03 10.56
C SER A 111 6.53 5.25 11.57
N GLY A 112 5.35 4.64 11.37
CA GLY A 112 4.26 4.72 12.34
C GLY A 112 4.63 4.12 13.70
N ALA A 113 5.26 2.93 13.70
CA ALA A 113 5.74 2.30 14.92
C ALA A 113 6.79 3.17 15.64
N LEU A 114 7.76 3.73 14.89
CA LEU A 114 8.78 4.61 15.43
C LEU A 114 8.19 5.91 16.00
N LEU A 115 7.17 6.49 15.36
CA LEU A 115 6.48 7.67 15.88
C LEU A 115 5.82 7.40 17.22
N ILE A 116 5.10 6.28 17.36
CA ILE A 116 4.47 5.89 18.63
C ILE A 116 5.53 5.62 19.70
N ALA A 117 6.58 4.87 19.35
CA ALA A 117 7.66 4.55 20.27
C ALA A 117 8.40 5.82 20.75
N ALA A 118 8.71 6.74 19.83
CA ALA A 118 9.35 8.01 20.16
C ALA A 118 8.45 8.87 21.04
N PHE A 119 7.15 8.93 20.77
CA PHE A 119 6.19 9.66 21.61
C PHE A 119 6.22 9.16 23.05
N TYR A 120 6.04 7.86 23.30
CA TYR A 120 6.06 7.32 24.66
C TYR A 120 7.43 7.30 25.34
N TYR A 121 8.53 7.39 24.56
CA TYR A 121 9.87 7.49 25.13
C TYR A 121 10.23 8.93 25.55
N LEU A 122 9.69 9.93 24.85
CA LEU A 122 10.04 11.34 25.02
C LEU A 122 9.00 12.15 25.81
N ALA A 123 7.74 11.69 25.87
CA ALA A 123 6.64 12.33 26.60
C ALA A 123 6.52 11.75 28.02
#